data_AF-A0A6B2LGT5-F1
#
_entry.id   AF-A0A6B2LGT5-F1
#
_cell.length_a   1.000
_cell.length_b   1.000
_cell.length_c   1.000
_cell.angle_alpha   90.00
_cell.angle_beta   90.00
_cell.angle_gamma   90.00
#
_symmetry.space_group_name_H-M   'P 1'
#
loop_
_entity.id
_entity.type
_entity.pdbx_description
1 polymer ?
#
loop_
_entity_poly.entity_id
_entity_poly.type
_entity_poly.pdbx_seq_one_letter_code
_entity_poly.pdbx_strand_id
1 'polypeptide(L)'
;MDGKLIMDTTMREGSPICDQFCIERYENQTVFAIADGCNWGMKPRNAACAASRRFVEYLSMNLSSLLSVRSAANICFEGVSQANAKIMEGNQLSWDKGTTTLLGGVTVMLRDSELPWGFIGVGVGDCKAYLYQCKIGTIEEITMGSRSGSNINDATDPGGRLGPFVNRQHPDLRNLSCWFKPCNENDIIVLCSDGVHDNFDPQMHGISP
;
A
#
# COMPACT_ATOMS: atom_id res chain seq x y z
N MET A 1 -35.30 4.68 31.64
CA MET A 1 -33.93 4.68 32.19
C MET A 1 -33.02 4.62 30.99
N ASP A 2 -32.64 5.78 30.48
CA ASP A 2 -31.92 5.92 29.22
C ASP A 2 -30.42 5.75 29.46
N GLY A 3 -29.91 4.58 29.10
CA GLY A 3 -28.48 4.30 29.07
C GLY A 3 -27.83 4.99 27.87
N LYS A 4 -27.53 6.29 27.99
CA LYS A 4 -26.60 6.94 27.06
C LYS A 4 -25.23 6.31 27.26
N LEU A 5 -24.72 5.64 26.21
CA LEU A 5 -23.30 5.31 26.10
C LEU A 5 -22.51 6.59 26.33
N ILE A 6 -21.71 6.61 27.39
CA ILE A 6 -20.71 7.64 27.61
C ILE A 6 -19.65 7.38 26.54
N MET A 7 -19.64 8.20 25.48
CA MET A 7 -18.51 8.29 24.55
C MET A 7 -17.30 8.70 25.38
N ASP A 8 -16.30 7.84 25.45
CA ASP A 8 -15.03 8.14 26.10
C ASP A 8 -14.32 9.24 25.28
N THR A 9 -14.44 10.49 25.74
CA THR A 9 -13.88 11.68 25.09
C THR A 9 -12.36 11.77 25.19
N THR A 10 -11.66 10.74 25.69
CA THR A 10 -10.19 10.73 25.82
C THR A 10 -9.48 10.16 24.58
N MET A 11 -10.20 9.51 23.67
CA MET A 11 -9.61 8.94 22.45
C MET A 11 -9.63 9.93 21.28
N ARG A 12 -8.48 10.10 20.63
CA ARG A 12 -8.35 10.86 19.37
C ARG A 12 -9.31 10.27 18.33
N GLU A 13 -10.05 11.12 17.60
CA GLU A 13 -10.82 10.70 16.42
C GLU A 13 -9.92 9.94 15.43
N GLY A 14 -10.44 8.82 14.91
CA GLY A 14 -9.65 7.90 14.08
C GLY A 14 -8.72 6.98 14.87
N SER A 15 -8.86 6.88 16.20
CA SER A 15 -8.16 5.85 16.98
C SER A 15 -8.85 4.48 16.85
N PRO A 16 -8.09 3.37 16.75
CA PRO A 16 -6.64 3.32 16.56
C PRO A 16 -6.25 3.72 15.13
N ILE A 17 -5.00 4.16 14.93
CA ILE A 17 -4.45 4.44 13.59
C ILE A 17 -4.51 3.15 12.75
N CYS A 18 -5.31 3.18 11.69
CA CYS A 18 -5.53 2.04 10.81
C CYS A 18 -4.45 1.88 9.74
N ASP A 19 -3.78 2.97 9.36
CA ASP A 19 -2.61 2.98 8.50
C ASP A 19 -1.43 2.25 9.16
N GLN A 20 -0.77 1.38 8.40
CA GLN A 20 0.40 0.62 8.84
C GLN A 20 1.44 0.63 7.72
N PHE A 21 2.71 0.63 8.10
CA PHE A 21 3.81 0.46 7.17
C PHE A 21 4.85 -0.51 7.74
N CYS A 22 5.62 -1.13 6.85
CA CYS A 22 6.74 -1.99 7.19
C CYS A 22 7.85 -1.78 6.16
N ILE A 23 9.10 -1.68 6.62
CA ILE A 23 10.26 -1.47 5.77
C ILE A 23 11.39 -2.36 6.27
N GLU A 24 12.09 -3.00 5.36
CA GLU A 24 13.34 -3.69 5.60
C GLU A 24 14.40 -3.21 4.62
N ARG A 25 15.50 -2.67 5.15
CA ARG A 25 16.58 -2.07 4.36
C ARG A 25 17.83 -2.94 4.42
N TYR A 26 18.34 -3.27 3.24
CA TYR A 26 19.62 -3.94 3.04
C TYR A 26 20.64 -2.94 2.46
N GLU A 27 21.79 -3.38 1.98
CA GLU A 27 22.76 -2.49 1.32
C GLU A 27 22.24 -2.06 -0.07
N ASN A 28 21.86 -3.03 -0.91
CA ASN A 28 21.52 -2.81 -2.32
C ASN A 28 20.02 -2.93 -2.63
N GLN A 29 19.19 -3.08 -1.61
CA GLN A 29 17.74 -3.15 -1.78
C GLN A 29 16.98 -2.62 -0.56
N THR A 30 15.74 -2.20 -0.78
CA THR A 30 14.79 -1.83 0.28
C THR A 30 13.46 -2.49 -0.03
N VAL A 31 12.97 -3.32 0.88
CA VAL A 31 11.63 -3.91 0.80
C VAL A 31 10.69 -3.04 1.62
N PHE A 32 9.51 -2.75 1.09
CA PHE A 32 8.56 -1.86 1.76
C PHE A 32 7.12 -2.30 1.53
N ALA A 33 6.25 -1.90 2.45
CA ALA A 33 4.81 -1.93 2.31
C ALA A 33 4.17 -0.81 3.12
N ILE A 34 3.15 -0.17 2.55
CA ILE A 34 2.17 0.68 3.24
C ILE A 34 0.78 0.09 3.01
N ALA A 35 -0.07 0.15 4.02
CA ALA A 35 -1.41 -0.40 4.00
C ALA A 35 -2.33 0.53 4.79
N ASP A 36 -3.41 0.99 4.18
CA ASP A 36 -4.48 1.72 4.84
C ASP A 36 -5.66 0.78 5.16
N GLY A 37 -5.94 0.62 6.44
CA GLY A 37 -7.05 -0.20 6.90
C GLY A 37 -8.38 0.45 6.57
N CYS A 38 -9.21 -0.18 5.74
CA CYS A 38 -10.47 0.42 5.30
C CYS A 38 -11.47 0.53 6.46
N ASN A 39 -11.92 1.77 6.74
CA ASN A 39 -12.72 2.20 7.90
C ASN A 39 -11.90 2.30 9.19
N TRP A 40 -12.56 2.56 10.31
CA TRP A 40 -11.91 2.73 11.61
C TRP A 40 -12.07 1.51 12.52
N GLY A 41 -11.16 1.41 13.49
CA GLY A 41 -11.24 0.41 14.57
C GLY A 41 -10.14 -0.65 14.50
N MET A 42 -10.27 -1.65 15.37
CA MET A 42 -9.23 -2.67 15.52
C MET A 42 -9.17 -3.64 14.33
N LYS A 43 -10.31 -3.92 13.68
CA LYS A 43 -10.37 -4.84 12.54
C LYS A 43 -9.53 -4.33 11.34
N PRO A 44 -9.75 -3.10 10.83
CA PRO A 44 -8.96 -2.59 9.70
C PRO A 44 -7.47 -2.40 10.07
N ARG A 45 -7.18 -1.88 11.27
CA ARG A 45 -5.81 -1.80 11.79
C ARG A 45 -5.10 -3.15 11.76
N ASN A 46 -5.74 -4.21 12.28
CA ASN A 46 -5.14 -5.53 12.33
C ASN A 46 -4.92 -6.10 10.92
N ALA A 47 -5.83 -5.84 9.99
CA ALA A 47 -5.68 -6.23 8.59
C ALA A 47 -4.47 -5.53 7.93
N ALA A 48 -4.36 -4.21 8.06
CA ALA A 48 -3.24 -3.42 7.54
C ALA A 48 -1.89 -3.85 8.15
N CYS A 49 -1.90 -4.13 9.46
CA CYS A 49 -0.74 -4.61 10.20
C CYS A 49 -0.29 -6.00 9.72
N ALA A 50 -1.24 -6.92 9.55
CA ALA A 50 -0.97 -8.27 9.06
C ALA A 50 -0.47 -8.25 7.60
N ALA A 51 -1.11 -7.45 6.75
CA ALA A 51 -0.78 -7.35 5.33
C ALA A 51 0.62 -6.77 5.11
N SER A 52 0.91 -5.59 5.66
CA SER A 52 2.18 -4.90 5.46
C SER A 52 3.37 -5.72 5.97
N ARG A 53 3.26 -6.30 7.18
CA ARG A 53 4.32 -7.14 7.75
C ARG A 53 4.53 -8.42 6.97
N ARG A 54 3.46 -9.15 6.63
CA ARG A 54 3.58 -10.41 5.89
C ARG A 54 4.12 -10.22 4.49
N PHE A 55 3.73 -9.12 3.83
CA PHE A 55 4.25 -8.78 2.51
C PHE A 55 5.77 -8.59 2.55
N VAL A 56 6.26 -7.73 3.45
CA VAL A 56 7.71 -7.46 3.60
C VAL A 56 8.45 -8.74 3.98
N GLU A 57 7.95 -9.50 4.96
CA GLU A 57 8.54 -10.78 5.37
C GLU A 57 8.68 -11.75 4.19
N TYR A 58 7.63 -11.92 3.38
CA TYR A 58 7.65 -12.81 2.22
C TYR A 58 8.68 -12.36 1.18
N LEU A 59 8.69 -11.06 0.85
CA LEU A 59 9.66 -10.52 -0.11
C LEU A 59 11.09 -10.70 0.40
N SER A 60 11.37 -10.36 1.65
CA SER A 60 12.70 -10.51 2.26
C SER A 60 13.21 -11.96 2.24
N MET A 61 12.33 -12.94 2.41
CA MET A 61 12.69 -14.37 2.34
C MET A 61 12.94 -14.90 0.92
N ASN A 62 12.31 -14.30 -0.09
CA ASN A 62 12.30 -14.82 -1.46
C ASN A 62 13.11 -13.97 -2.45
N LEU A 63 13.51 -12.76 -2.06
CA LEU A 63 14.34 -11.91 -2.88
C LEU A 63 15.81 -12.36 -2.82
N SER A 64 16.34 -12.85 -3.94
CA SER A 64 17.77 -13.18 -4.08
C SER A 64 18.57 -12.00 -4.64
N SER A 65 19.89 -12.01 -4.46
CA SER A 65 20.78 -10.95 -4.97
C SER A 65 20.97 -10.96 -6.51
N LEU A 66 20.38 -11.93 -7.22
CA LEU A 66 20.54 -12.15 -8.68
C LEU A 66 19.21 -12.06 -9.46
N LEU A 67 18.25 -11.26 -8.98
CA LEU A 67 16.93 -11.18 -9.59
C LEU A 67 16.89 -10.37 -10.88
N SER A 68 15.96 -10.74 -11.76
CA SER A 68 15.47 -9.87 -12.84
C SER A 68 14.28 -9.04 -12.36
N VAL A 69 14.02 -7.90 -13.02
CA VAL A 69 12.83 -7.06 -12.76
C VAL A 69 11.54 -7.88 -12.84
N ARG A 70 11.44 -8.80 -13.80
CA ARG A 70 10.29 -9.70 -13.96
C ARG A 70 10.13 -10.65 -12.79
N SER A 71 11.23 -11.25 -12.33
CA SER A 71 11.22 -12.16 -11.17
C SER A 71 10.79 -11.42 -9.90
N ALA A 72 11.32 -10.21 -9.68
CA ALA A 72 10.92 -9.37 -8.56
C ALA A 72 9.43 -8.98 -8.62
N ALA A 73 8.90 -8.63 -9.79
CA ALA A 73 7.48 -8.35 -9.97
C ALA A 73 6.59 -9.56 -9.64
N ASN A 74 6.98 -10.77 -10.07
CA ASN A 74 6.24 -11.99 -9.72
C ASN A 74 6.24 -12.24 -8.20
N ILE A 75 7.39 -12.07 -7.53
CA ILE A 75 7.49 -12.19 -6.07
C ILE A 75 6.60 -11.14 -5.38
N CYS A 76 6.49 -9.93 -5.93
CA CYS A 76 5.58 -8.91 -5.42
C CYS A 76 4.11 -9.39 -5.50
N PHE A 77 3.66 -9.94 -6.63
CA PHE A 77 2.30 -10.49 -6.74
C PHE A 77 2.05 -11.64 -5.77
N GLU A 78 3.00 -12.55 -5.60
CA GLU A 78 2.93 -13.62 -4.61
C GLU A 78 2.86 -13.03 -3.19
N GLY A 79 3.62 -11.97 -2.91
CA GLY A 79 3.55 -11.22 -1.65
C GLY A 79 2.15 -10.69 -1.34
N VAL A 80 1.43 -10.17 -2.33
CA VAL A 80 0.02 -9.74 -2.16
C VAL A 80 -0.88 -10.91 -1.77
N SER A 81 -0.69 -12.07 -2.42
CA SER A 81 -1.42 -13.30 -2.08
C SER A 81 -1.14 -13.74 -0.64
N GLN A 82 0.11 -13.70 -0.21
CA GLN A 82 0.54 -14.04 1.15
C GLN A 82 -0.01 -13.05 2.19
N ALA A 83 -0.01 -11.76 1.88
CA ALA A 83 -0.61 -10.73 2.72
C ALA A 83 -2.11 -10.98 2.93
N ASN A 84 -2.85 -11.27 1.85
CA ASN A 84 -4.26 -11.61 1.95
C ASN A 84 -4.48 -12.89 2.75
N ALA A 85 -3.70 -13.94 2.51
CA ALA A 85 -3.78 -15.20 3.26
C ALA A 85 -3.58 -14.96 4.76
N LYS A 86 -2.67 -14.07 5.15
CA LYS A 86 -2.43 -13.72 6.56
C LYS A 86 -3.62 -13.00 7.20
N ILE A 87 -4.30 -12.11 6.50
CA ILE A 87 -5.55 -11.49 7.00
C ILE A 87 -6.60 -12.59 7.24
N MET A 88 -6.68 -13.54 6.31
CA MET A 88 -7.67 -14.63 6.34
C MET A 88 -7.35 -15.74 7.34
N GLU A 89 -6.13 -15.81 7.88
CA GLU A 89 -5.70 -16.85 8.83
C GLU A 89 -6.48 -16.85 10.15
N GLY A 90 -6.62 -18.02 10.76
CA GLY A 90 -7.26 -18.21 12.07
C GLY A 90 -8.75 -18.52 12.01
N ASN A 91 -9.32 -18.89 13.15
CA ASN A 91 -10.69 -19.45 13.25
C ASN A 91 -11.80 -18.39 13.34
N GLN A 92 -11.46 -17.12 13.15
CA GLN A 92 -12.45 -16.04 13.16
C GLN A 92 -13.32 -16.10 11.90
N LEU A 93 -14.60 -15.80 12.06
CA LEU A 93 -15.54 -15.71 10.95
C LEU A 93 -15.15 -14.53 10.05
N SER A 94 -15.44 -14.61 8.75
CA SER A 94 -14.99 -13.61 7.79
C SER A 94 -15.44 -12.18 8.12
N TRP A 95 -16.61 -12.00 8.72
CA TRP A 95 -17.11 -10.68 9.15
C TRP A 95 -16.39 -10.12 10.40
N ASP A 96 -15.58 -10.92 11.06
CA ASP A 96 -14.74 -10.49 12.19
C ASP A 96 -13.34 -10.02 11.76
N LYS A 97 -13.03 -10.17 10.47
CA LYS A 97 -11.78 -9.71 9.88
C LYS A 97 -11.96 -8.33 9.24
N GLY A 98 -10.90 -7.52 9.31
CA GLY A 98 -10.86 -6.23 8.62
C GLY A 98 -10.47 -6.37 7.16
N THR A 99 -10.49 -5.25 6.46
CA THR A 99 -9.98 -5.10 5.10
C THR A 99 -8.98 -3.96 5.06
N THR A 100 -8.10 -3.95 4.07
CA THR A 100 -7.02 -2.95 3.95
C THR A 100 -6.61 -2.80 2.49
N THR A 101 -6.16 -1.61 2.10
CA THR A 101 -5.34 -1.43 0.90
C THR A 101 -3.95 -2.04 1.13
N LEU A 102 -3.16 -2.15 0.06
CA LEU A 102 -1.74 -2.50 0.15
C LEU A 102 -1.01 -1.90 -1.04
N LEU A 103 0.07 -1.17 -0.78
CA LEU A 103 1.09 -0.79 -1.76
C LEU A 103 2.45 -1.23 -1.22
N GLY A 104 3.10 -2.15 -1.91
CA GLY A 104 4.37 -2.71 -1.47
C GLY A 104 5.27 -3.07 -2.63
N GLY A 105 6.54 -3.29 -2.33
CA GLY A 105 7.50 -3.63 -3.36
C GLY A 105 8.93 -3.64 -2.86
N VAL A 106 9.84 -3.45 -3.82
CA VAL A 106 11.28 -3.39 -3.60
C VAL A 106 11.91 -2.28 -4.42
N THR A 107 12.82 -1.51 -3.82
CA THR A 107 13.83 -0.76 -4.57
C THR A 107 15.09 -1.60 -4.65
N VAL A 108 15.68 -1.73 -5.84
CA VAL A 108 16.81 -2.62 -6.09
C VAL A 108 17.83 -1.96 -7.01
N MET A 109 19.10 -2.25 -6.79
CA MET A 109 20.17 -1.83 -7.70
C MET A 109 20.09 -2.61 -9.02
N LEU A 110 20.02 -1.89 -10.15
CA LEU A 110 19.97 -2.46 -11.49
C LEU A 110 21.40 -2.62 -12.02
N ARG A 111 21.83 -3.86 -12.26
CA ARG A 111 23.11 -4.14 -12.91
C ARG A 111 23.04 -3.72 -14.37
N ASP A 112 24.12 -3.14 -14.87
CA ASP A 112 24.29 -2.77 -16.29
C ASP A 112 23.23 -1.78 -16.81
N SER A 113 22.76 -0.87 -15.96
CA SER A 113 21.83 0.21 -16.32
C SER A 113 22.44 1.59 -16.08
N GLU A 114 22.18 2.53 -16.99
CA GLU A 114 22.49 3.97 -16.81
C GLU A 114 21.74 4.58 -15.61
N LEU A 115 20.60 3.98 -15.24
CA LEU A 115 19.83 4.32 -14.05
C LEU A 115 20.06 3.22 -13.00
N PRO A 116 20.94 3.43 -12.01
CA PRO A 116 21.46 2.35 -11.17
C PRO A 116 20.43 1.79 -10.19
N TRP A 117 19.25 2.39 -10.07
CA TRP A 117 18.19 1.96 -9.16
C TRP A 117 16.88 1.72 -9.91
N GLY A 118 16.09 0.78 -9.41
CA GLY A 118 14.74 0.51 -9.90
C GLY A 118 13.77 0.36 -8.75
N PHE A 119 12.62 1.05 -8.84
CA PHE A 119 11.44 0.79 -8.04
C PHE A 119 10.59 -0.27 -8.73
N ILE A 120 10.22 -1.32 -8.00
CA ILE A 120 9.27 -2.34 -8.45
C ILE A 120 8.19 -2.40 -7.38
N GLY A 121 6.96 -2.04 -7.73
CA GLY A 121 5.85 -1.97 -6.78
C GLY A 121 4.62 -2.70 -7.30
N VAL A 122 3.84 -3.26 -6.39
CA VAL A 122 2.51 -3.82 -6.63
C VAL A 122 1.54 -3.17 -5.65
N GLY A 123 0.31 -2.96 -6.07
CA GLY A 123 -0.67 -2.35 -5.18
C GLY A 123 -2.12 -2.67 -5.53
N VAL A 124 -2.95 -2.64 -4.51
CA VAL A 124 -4.41 -2.74 -4.55
C VAL A 124 -4.98 -1.72 -3.57
N GLY A 125 -6.02 -1.01 -3.99
CA GLY A 125 -6.47 0.20 -3.30
C GLY A 125 -5.86 1.46 -3.89
N ASP A 126 -5.78 2.52 -3.10
CA ASP A 126 -5.50 3.87 -3.57
C ASP A 126 -4.28 4.54 -2.95
N CYS A 127 -3.53 3.85 -2.08
CA CYS A 127 -2.20 4.33 -1.66
C CYS A 127 -1.33 4.68 -2.88
N LYS A 128 -0.53 5.74 -2.74
CA LYS A 128 0.24 6.33 -3.84
C LYS A 128 1.74 6.19 -3.64
N ALA A 129 2.44 6.03 -4.76
CA ALA A 129 3.88 6.20 -4.84
C ALA A 129 4.23 7.37 -5.78
N TYR A 130 5.16 8.20 -5.35
CA TYR A 130 5.72 9.29 -6.15
C TYR A 130 7.23 9.15 -6.24
N LEU A 131 7.78 9.50 -7.40
CA LEU A 131 9.21 9.69 -7.62
C LEU A 131 9.51 11.19 -7.64
N TYR A 132 10.31 11.67 -6.70
CA TYR A 132 10.92 12.99 -6.78
C TYR A 132 12.32 12.87 -7.39
N GLN A 133 12.49 13.46 -8.57
CA GLN A 133 13.72 13.41 -9.36
C GLN A 133 14.65 14.55 -8.94
N CYS A 134 15.62 14.25 -8.09
CA CYS A 134 16.42 15.27 -7.42
C CYS A 134 17.24 16.15 -8.38
N LYS A 135 17.67 15.59 -9.51
CA LYS A 135 18.48 16.34 -10.51
C LYS A 135 17.71 17.47 -11.18
N ILE A 136 16.41 17.30 -11.39
CA ILE A 136 15.57 18.25 -12.15
C ILE A 136 14.47 18.90 -11.30
N GLY A 137 14.27 18.43 -10.07
CA GLY A 137 13.32 19.01 -9.12
C GLY A 137 11.86 18.75 -9.47
N THR A 138 11.55 17.62 -10.12
CA THR A 138 10.18 17.26 -10.53
C THR A 138 9.65 16.08 -9.74
N ILE A 139 8.32 15.98 -9.64
CA ILE A 139 7.63 14.86 -9.03
C ILE A 139 6.77 14.14 -10.08
N GLU A 140 6.80 12.82 -10.06
CA GLU A 140 5.99 11.96 -10.93
C GLU A 140 5.22 10.94 -10.10
N GLU A 141 3.91 10.81 -10.32
CA GLU A 141 3.12 9.74 -9.72
C GLU A 141 3.40 8.40 -10.41
N ILE A 142 4.01 7.46 -9.68
CA ILE A 142 4.30 6.11 -10.18
C ILE A 142 3.01 5.29 -10.30
N THR A 143 2.11 5.45 -9.33
CA THR A 143 0.84 4.71 -9.24
C THR A 143 -0.28 5.28 -10.11
N MET A 144 0.07 6.03 -11.15
CA MET A 144 -0.92 6.64 -12.05
C MET A 144 -1.86 5.56 -12.61
N GLY A 145 -3.17 5.83 -12.56
CA GLY A 145 -4.20 4.90 -13.00
C GLY A 145 -4.65 3.83 -11.98
N SER A 146 -3.99 3.75 -10.81
CA SER A 146 -4.42 2.88 -9.69
C SER A 146 -5.87 3.09 -9.28
N ARG A 147 -6.38 4.31 -9.40
CA ARG A 147 -7.79 4.65 -9.18
C ARG A 147 -8.31 5.33 -10.44
N SER A 148 -9.15 4.63 -11.20
CA SER A 148 -9.74 5.13 -12.45
C SER A 148 -11.23 4.74 -12.54
N GLY A 149 -12.05 5.59 -13.14
CA GLY A 149 -13.48 5.34 -13.38
C GLY A 149 -14.45 6.14 -12.52
N SER A 150 -15.72 5.74 -12.51
CA SER A 150 -16.86 6.49 -11.93
C SER A 150 -16.85 6.64 -10.41
N ASN A 151 -16.04 5.86 -9.69
CA ASN A 151 -16.01 5.81 -8.22
C ASN A 151 -14.87 6.64 -7.61
N ILE A 152 -14.20 7.49 -8.39
CA ILE A 152 -13.16 8.42 -7.88
C ILE A 152 -13.70 9.35 -6.78
N ASN A 153 -14.99 9.67 -6.80
CA ASN A 153 -15.60 10.56 -5.81
C ASN A 153 -16.14 9.82 -4.57
N ASP A 154 -16.09 8.48 -4.53
CA ASP A 154 -16.52 7.71 -3.37
C ASP A 154 -15.34 7.47 -2.43
N ALA A 155 -15.23 8.29 -1.38
CA ALA A 155 -14.17 8.17 -0.37
C ALA A 155 -14.18 6.84 0.41
N THR A 156 -15.24 6.01 0.29
CA THR A 156 -15.32 4.70 0.95
C THR A 156 -14.88 3.53 0.07
N ASP A 157 -14.68 3.78 -1.23
CA ASP A 157 -14.19 2.82 -2.21
C ASP A 157 -12.77 3.18 -2.64
N PRO A 158 -11.73 2.55 -2.07
CA PRO A 158 -10.34 2.73 -2.49
C PRO A 158 -10.06 2.07 -3.85
N GLY A 159 -11.08 1.53 -4.54
CA GLY A 159 -10.98 0.83 -5.83
C GLY A 159 -10.73 -0.66 -5.70
N GLY A 160 -9.96 -1.08 -4.68
CA GLY A 160 -9.72 -2.48 -4.33
C GLY A 160 -9.19 -2.60 -2.91
N ARG A 161 -9.28 -3.80 -2.31
CA ARG A 161 -8.80 -4.06 -0.95
C ARG A 161 -8.55 -5.54 -0.69
N LEU A 162 -7.60 -5.83 0.18
CA LEU A 162 -7.35 -7.16 0.74
C LEU A 162 -8.30 -7.48 1.90
N GLY A 163 -8.45 -8.77 2.19
CA GLY A 163 -9.38 -9.29 3.20
C GLY A 163 -10.75 -9.67 2.61
N PRO A 164 -11.72 -10.07 3.44
CA PRO A 164 -12.98 -10.64 2.99
C PRO A 164 -14.00 -9.56 2.60
N PHE A 165 -13.91 -9.04 1.37
CA PHE A 165 -14.82 -8.01 0.86
C PHE A 165 -15.86 -8.59 -0.11
N VAL A 166 -15.40 -9.13 -1.25
CA VAL A 166 -16.27 -9.70 -2.28
C VAL A 166 -16.95 -10.95 -1.73
N ASN A 167 -18.29 -10.94 -1.74
CA ASN A 167 -19.13 -11.97 -1.11
C ASN A 167 -18.74 -12.27 0.35
N ARG A 168 -18.09 -11.31 1.04
CA ARG A 168 -17.54 -11.46 2.39
C ARG A 168 -16.53 -12.61 2.54
N GLN A 169 -15.84 -12.98 1.47
CA GLN A 169 -14.90 -14.12 1.48
C GLN A 169 -13.61 -13.84 0.70
N HIS A 170 -13.67 -13.01 -0.34
CA HIS A 170 -12.53 -12.79 -1.24
C HIS A 170 -12.08 -11.33 -1.22
N PRO A 171 -10.79 -11.06 -1.51
CA PRO A 171 -10.31 -9.70 -1.73
C PRO A 171 -10.97 -9.10 -2.97
N ASP A 172 -11.01 -7.78 -2.99
CA ASP A 172 -11.37 -7.00 -4.16
C ASP A 172 -10.09 -6.56 -4.89
N LEU A 173 -9.82 -7.19 -6.03
CA LEU A 173 -8.59 -6.98 -6.80
C LEU A 173 -8.83 -6.19 -8.10
N ARG A 174 -9.97 -5.49 -8.23
CA ARG A 174 -10.38 -4.79 -9.46
C ARG A 174 -9.31 -3.83 -9.99
N ASN A 175 -8.51 -3.23 -9.12
CA ASN A 175 -7.45 -2.30 -9.47
C ASN A 175 -6.03 -2.81 -9.14
N LEU A 176 -5.86 -4.11 -8.90
CA LEU A 176 -4.54 -4.69 -8.64
C LEU A 176 -3.61 -4.38 -9.81
N SER A 177 -2.52 -3.69 -9.51
CA SER A 177 -1.60 -3.13 -10.52
C SER A 177 -0.15 -3.33 -10.09
N CYS A 178 0.77 -3.33 -11.06
CA CYS A 178 2.20 -3.43 -10.85
C CYS A 178 2.93 -2.38 -11.68
N TRP A 179 3.94 -1.75 -11.09
CA TRP A 179 4.70 -0.67 -11.68
C TRP A 179 6.19 -0.92 -11.60
N PHE A 180 6.91 -0.45 -12.61
CA PHE A 180 8.36 -0.40 -12.62
C PHE A 180 8.80 1.01 -12.98
N LYS A 181 9.71 1.58 -12.17
CA LYS A 181 10.26 2.91 -12.42
C LYS A 181 11.78 2.93 -12.21
N PRO A 182 12.58 3.11 -13.28
CA PRO A 182 14.00 3.41 -13.15
C PRO A 182 14.24 4.72 -12.40
N CYS A 183 15.25 4.75 -11.53
CA CYS A 183 15.57 5.86 -10.64
C CYS A 183 17.07 6.18 -10.70
N ASN A 184 17.41 7.46 -10.51
CA ASN A 184 18.78 7.88 -10.29
C ASN A 184 19.17 7.71 -8.83
N GLU A 185 20.48 7.70 -8.58
CA GLU A 185 20.99 7.93 -7.24
C GLU A 185 20.49 9.28 -6.69
N ASN A 186 20.16 9.30 -5.41
CA ASN A 186 19.56 10.41 -4.65
C ASN A 186 18.10 10.74 -4.99
N ASP A 187 17.47 10.12 -5.99
CA ASP A 187 16.02 10.28 -6.17
C ASP A 187 15.26 9.78 -4.93
N ILE A 188 14.11 10.40 -4.64
CA ILE A 188 13.30 10.08 -3.45
C ILE A 188 12.02 9.38 -3.89
N ILE A 189 11.78 8.20 -3.32
CA ILE A 189 10.48 7.52 -3.43
C ILE A 189 9.64 7.92 -2.22
N VAL A 190 8.46 8.48 -2.48
CA VAL A 190 7.47 8.81 -1.46
C VAL A 190 6.33 7.80 -1.55
N LEU A 191 5.97 7.20 -0.42
CA LEU A 191 4.82 6.30 -0.29
C LEU A 191 3.85 6.93 0.69
N CYS A 192 2.56 6.95 0.36
CA CYS A 192 1.56 7.55 1.25
C CYS A 192 0.16 6.92 1.08
N SER A 193 -0.64 7.00 2.14
CA SER A 193 -2.07 6.73 2.12
C SER A 193 -2.86 7.95 1.65
N ASP A 194 -4.17 7.75 1.45
CA ASP A 194 -5.16 8.78 1.11
C ASP A 194 -5.20 9.93 2.13
N GLY A 195 -4.97 9.64 3.41
CA GLY A 195 -4.83 10.64 4.46
C GLY A 195 -3.78 11.71 4.17
N VAL A 196 -2.79 11.43 3.32
CA VAL A 196 -1.86 12.44 2.79
C VAL A 196 -2.34 12.97 1.45
N HIS A 197 -2.47 12.13 0.43
CA HIS A 197 -2.63 12.64 -0.93
C HIS A 197 -3.98 13.35 -1.15
N ASP A 198 -5.05 12.98 -0.47
CA ASP A 198 -6.34 13.68 -0.56
C ASP A 198 -6.26 15.10 0.02
N ASN A 199 -5.32 15.34 0.94
CA ASN A 199 -5.09 16.64 1.57
C ASN A 199 -4.02 17.48 0.88
N PHE A 200 -3.24 16.92 -0.05
CA PHE A 200 -2.12 17.62 -0.69
C PHE A 200 -2.17 17.60 -2.23
N ASP A 201 -3.17 16.96 -2.84
CA ASP A 201 -3.39 17.04 -4.28
C ASP A 201 -3.69 18.51 -4.70
N PRO A 202 -2.89 19.13 -5.59
CA PRO A 202 -3.11 20.50 -6.05
C PRO A 202 -4.53 20.75 -6.55
N GLN A 203 -5.14 19.78 -7.23
CA GLN A 203 -6.49 19.91 -7.77
C GLN A 203 -7.54 20.03 -6.66
N MET A 204 -7.34 19.32 -5.54
CA MET A 204 -8.20 19.42 -4.35
C MET A 204 -8.13 20.81 -3.71
N HIS A 205 -7.04 21.55 -3.94
CA HIS A 205 -6.86 22.94 -3.52
C HIS A 205 -7.19 23.96 -4.63
N GLY A 206 -7.71 23.53 -5.78
CA GLY A 206 -8.02 24.41 -6.91
C GLY A 206 -6.79 24.94 -7.65
N ILE A 207 -5.65 24.28 -7.49
CA ILE A 207 -4.38 24.59 -8.15
C ILE A 207 -4.23 23.64 -9.36
N SER A 208 -3.88 24.17 -10.52
CA SER A 208 -3.55 23.33 -11.68
C SER A 208 -2.27 22.55 -11.38
N PRO A 209 -2.22 21.23 -11.68
CA PRO A 209 -0.97 20.47 -11.63
C PRO A 209 0.08 21.03 -12.59
#